data_AF-A0A2K3LUG0-F1
#
_entry.id   AF-A0A2K3LUG0-F1
#
_cell.length_a   1.000
_cell.length_b   1.000
_cell.length_c   1.000
_cell.angle_alpha   90.00
_cell.angle_beta   90.00
_cell.angle_gamma   90.00
#
_symmetry.space_group_name_H-M   'P 1'
#
loop_
_entity.id
_entity.type
_entity.pdbx_description
1 polymer ?
#
loop_
_entity_poly.entity_id
_entity_poly.type
_entity_poly.pdbx_seq_one_letter_code
_entity_poly.pdbx_strand_id
1 'polypeptide(L)'
;MSNNNNNNNNKRRYVPPTQPDTVFRIISSAAKSDSLPSLSGEGVKILIEDYPGDPTSDDRIVFIISTAAEQLPDESAAQLALIRVFERMVENDNEENSNKSLNSSSVGCKLLAPSYQVGRVLGRGGKIVEKIRQESGAQIRVSPKDHSPMPPPGDEFIQ
;
A
#
# COMPACT_ATOMS: atom_id res chain seq x y z
N MET A 1 -33.15 -45.52 -15.86
CA MET A 1 -32.54 -44.72 -16.94
C MET A 1 -32.28 -43.33 -16.40
N SER A 2 -31.00 -42.99 -16.31
CA SER A 2 -30.45 -41.77 -15.73
C SER A 2 -30.86 -40.53 -16.53
N ASN A 3 -31.03 -39.38 -15.86
CA ASN A 3 -30.79 -38.10 -16.50
C ASN A 3 -29.97 -37.20 -15.57
N ASN A 4 -28.71 -37.03 -15.98
CA ASN A 4 -27.63 -36.41 -15.24
C ASN A 4 -27.47 -34.98 -15.79
N ASN A 5 -27.98 -33.97 -15.08
CA ASN A 5 -27.78 -32.58 -15.49
C ASN A 5 -26.48 -32.05 -14.89
N ASN A 6 -25.47 -32.06 -15.74
CA ASN A 6 -24.23 -31.30 -15.65
C ASN A 6 -24.50 -29.83 -15.28
N ASN A 7 -23.84 -29.34 -14.23
CA ASN A 7 -23.51 -27.92 -14.14
C ASN A 7 -22.06 -27.79 -13.68
N ASN A 8 -21.17 -27.81 -14.68
CA ASN A 8 -19.76 -27.47 -14.55
C ASN A 8 -19.60 -25.99 -14.18
N ASN A 9 -19.52 -25.70 -12.89
CA ASN A 9 -19.05 -24.41 -12.39
C ASN A 9 -17.52 -24.34 -12.44
N ASN A 10 -16.95 -24.35 -13.63
CA ASN A 10 -15.58 -23.89 -13.85
C ASN A 10 -15.56 -22.36 -13.82
N LYS A 11 -15.74 -21.77 -12.62
CA LYS A 11 -15.29 -20.41 -12.34
C LYS A 11 -13.79 -20.41 -12.56
N ARG A 12 -13.35 -19.94 -13.74
CA ARG A 12 -11.94 -19.73 -14.06
C ARG A 12 -11.31 -19.03 -12.86
N ARG A 13 -10.44 -19.73 -12.13
CA ARG A 13 -9.64 -19.12 -11.08
C ARG A 13 -8.86 -18.02 -11.77
N TYR A 14 -9.14 -16.77 -11.44
CA TYR A 14 -8.33 -15.66 -11.91
C TYR A 14 -6.93 -15.89 -11.35
N VAL A 15 -6.01 -16.26 -12.24
CA VAL A 15 -4.59 -16.31 -11.95
C VAL A 15 -4.11 -14.88 -12.21
N PRO A 16 -3.74 -14.11 -11.17
CA PRO A 16 -3.15 -12.81 -11.41
C PRO A 16 -1.92 -12.99 -12.30
N PRO A 17 -1.66 -12.08 -13.24
CA PRO A 17 -0.41 -12.09 -13.97
C PRO A 17 0.72 -12.19 -12.94
N THR A 18 1.64 -13.14 -13.12
CA THR A 18 2.94 -13.09 -12.46
C THR A 18 3.58 -11.77 -12.90
N GLN A 19 3.51 -10.75 -12.04
CA GLN A 19 3.55 -9.36 -12.51
C GLN A 19 4.95 -9.00 -13.07
N PRO A 20 5.01 -8.25 -14.19
CA PRO A 20 6.27 -7.77 -14.75
C PRO A 20 6.97 -6.74 -13.84
N ASP A 21 6.23 -5.99 -13.01
CA ASP A 21 6.73 -5.08 -11.98
C ASP A 21 5.86 -5.17 -10.69
N THR A 22 6.49 -5.10 -9.51
CA THR A 22 5.79 -4.94 -8.23
C THR A 22 5.59 -3.45 -7.94
N VAL A 23 4.36 -3.06 -7.58
CA VAL A 23 4.03 -1.66 -7.32
C VAL A 23 3.43 -1.49 -5.92
N PHE A 24 4.11 -0.74 -5.04
CA PHE A 24 3.50 -0.18 -3.84
C PHE A 24 3.01 1.24 -4.13
N ARG A 25 1.88 1.61 -3.52
CA ARG A 25 1.29 2.96 -3.63
C ARG A 25 0.95 3.47 -2.25
N ILE A 26 1.47 4.65 -1.92
CA ILE A 26 1.36 5.27 -0.60
C ILE A 26 0.80 6.67 -0.77
N ILE A 27 -0.08 7.11 0.12
CA ILE A 27 -0.48 8.52 0.22
C ILE A 27 0.47 9.26 1.14
N SER A 28 0.93 10.43 0.69
CA SER A 28 1.80 11.33 1.45
C SER A 28 1.55 12.78 1.05
N SER A 29 1.66 13.72 2.00
CA SER A 29 1.64 15.14 1.67
C SER A 29 2.79 15.55 0.75
N ALA A 30 2.63 16.68 0.06
CA ALA A 30 3.64 17.23 -0.84
C ALA A 30 4.99 17.40 -0.12
N ALA A 31 4.97 18.04 1.06
CA ALA A 31 6.16 18.31 1.88
C ALA A 31 6.99 17.04 2.19
N LYS A 32 6.33 15.92 2.51
CA LYS A 32 7.03 14.67 2.81
C LYS A 32 7.50 13.95 1.55
N SER A 33 6.79 14.13 0.43
CA SER A 33 7.01 13.36 -0.79
C SER A 33 8.07 13.95 -1.73
N ASP A 34 8.30 15.26 -1.72
CA ASP A 34 9.15 15.97 -2.70
C ASP A 34 10.57 15.39 -2.82
N SER A 35 11.16 14.90 -1.73
CA SER A 35 12.51 14.33 -1.71
C SER A 35 12.57 12.85 -2.11
N LEU A 36 11.44 12.13 -2.10
CA LEU A 36 11.41 10.68 -2.31
C LEU A 36 11.89 10.19 -3.68
N PRO A 37 11.77 10.94 -4.80
CA PRO A 37 12.29 10.47 -6.08
C PRO A 37 13.81 10.19 -6.06
N SER A 38 14.55 10.85 -5.16
CA SER A 38 15.99 10.62 -4.93
C SER A 38 16.32 9.24 -4.38
N LEU A 39 15.32 8.51 -3.86
CA LEU A 39 15.47 7.14 -3.37
C LEU A 39 15.35 6.09 -4.50
N SER A 40 15.11 6.52 -5.74
CA SER A 40 15.16 5.63 -6.91
C SER A 40 16.58 5.09 -7.11
N GLY A 41 16.71 3.85 -7.59
CA GLY A 41 18.00 3.17 -7.73
C GLY A 41 17.90 1.84 -8.45
N GLU A 42 18.90 0.98 -8.28
CA GLU A 42 18.97 -0.36 -8.88
C GLU A 42 17.64 -1.11 -8.70
N GLY A 43 17.01 -1.51 -9.82
CA GLY A 43 15.75 -2.24 -9.85
C GLY A 43 14.50 -1.51 -9.34
N VAL A 44 14.59 -0.26 -8.87
CA VAL A 44 13.48 0.46 -8.22
C VAL A 44 13.35 1.91 -8.71
N LYS A 45 12.15 2.27 -9.17
CA LYS A 45 11.78 3.62 -9.58
C LYS A 45 10.69 4.18 -8.68
N ILE A 46 10.89 5.39 -8.17
CA ILE A 46 9.89 6.12 -7.39
C ILE A 46 9.30 7.23 -8.23
N LEU A 47 7.97 7.24 -8.33
CA LEU A 47 7.20 8.27 -9.04
C LEU A 47 6.19 8.91 -8.09
N ILE A 48 5.84 10.16 -8.36
CA ILE A 48 4.89 10.93 -7.56
C ILE A 48 3.86 11.52 -8.51
N GLU A 49 2.58 11.37 -8.15
CA GLU A 49 1.45 11.98 -8.85
C GLU A 49 0.52 12.66 -7.83
N ASP A 50 -0.20 13.69 -8.26
CA ASP A 50 -1.19 14.33 -7.40
C ASP A 50 -2.34 13.38 -7.07
N TYR A 51 -2.79 13.38 -5.81
CA TYR A 51 -3.91 12.54 -5.40
C TYR A 51 -5.25 13.25 -5.65
N PRO A 52 -6.12 12.73 -6.53
CA PRO A 52 -7.34 13.42 -6.92
C PRO A 52 -8.50 13.25 -5.93
N GLY A 53 -8.34 12.42 -4.88
CA GLY A 53 -9.45 12.01 -4.01
C GLY A 53 -9.82 13.02 -2.92
N ASP A 54 -9.02 14.08 -2.77
CA ASP A 54 -9.34 15.24 -1.92
C ASP A 54 -8.71 16.52 -2.48
N PRO A 55 -9.50 17.37 -3.18
CA PRO A 55 -9.02 18.63 -3.75
C PRO A 55 -8.57 19.67 -2.72
N THR A 56 -8.85 19.47 -1.44
CA THR A 56 -8.45 20.38 -0.36
C THR A 56 -7.11 20.01 0.26
N SER A 57 -6.62 18.80 -0.03
CA SER A 57 -5.33 18.29 0.44
C SER A 57 -4.23 18.52 -0.59
N ASP A 58 -2.99 18.61 -0.11
CA ASP A 58 -1.77 18.54 -0.93
C ASP A 58 -1.22 17.10 -1.00
N ASP A 59 -2.08 16.10 -0.69
CA ASP A 59 -1.70 14.70 -0.72
C ASP A 59 -1.33 14.28 -2.16
N ARG A 60 -0.39 13.35 -2.22
CA ARG A 60 0.14 12.77 -3.45
C ARG A 60 0.21 11.26 -3.33
N ILE A 61 0.18 10.59 -4.47
CA ILE A 61 0.41 9.16 -4.58
C ILE A 61 1.89 8.93 -4.89
N VAL A 62 2.59 8.26 -3.98
CA VAL A 62 3.96 7.78 -4.17
C VAL A 62 3.89 6.35 -4.71
N PHE A 63 4.37 6.16 -5.94
CA PHE A 63 4.49 4.86 -6.58
C PHE A 63 5.91 4.33 -6.42
N ILE A 64 6.05 3.11 -5.90
CA ILE A 64 7.31 2.38 -5.83
C ILE A 64 7.21 1.23 -6.81
N ILE A 65 7.89 1.36 -7.95
CA ILE A 65 7.86 0.39 -9.04
C ILE A 65 9.17 -0.38 -9.00
N SER A 66 9.10 -1.70 -8.86
CA SER A 66 10.27 -2.58 -8.83
C SER A 66 10.15 -3.67 -9.88
N THR A 67 11.19 -3.84 -10.68
CA THR A 67 11.20 -4.88 -11.72
C THR A 67 11.40 -6.26 -11.08
N ALA A 68 10.67 -7.27 -11.57
CA ALA A 68 10.71 -8.62 -10.99
C ALA A 68 12.07 -9.35 -11.16
N ALA A 69 13.01 -8.77 -11.92
CA ALA A 69 14.30 -9.37 -12.23
C ALA A 69 15.28 -9.40 -11.04
N GLU A 70 15.05 -8.58 -10.01
CA GLU A 70 15.95 -8.43 -8.87
C GLU A 70 15.32 -9.00 -7.60
N GLN A 71 15.16 -10.33 -7.58
CA GLN A 71 14.91 -11.06 -6.35
C GLN A 71 16.25 -11.22 -5.63
N LEU A 72 16.50 -10.39 -4.61
CA LEU A 72 17.62 -10.64 -3.70
C LEU A 72 17.30 -11.92 -2.88
N PRO A 73 18.32 -12.67 -2.43
CA PRO A 73 18.14 -13.98 -1.82
C PRO A 73 17.22 -13.99 -0.59
N ASP A 74 17.14 -12.88 0.15
CA ASP A 74 16.43 -12.79 1.42
C ASP A 74 15.30 -11.76 1.44
N GLU A 75 15.27 -10.78 0.52
CA GLU A 75 14.30 -9.67 0.54
C GLU A 75 13.93 -9.15 -0.86
N SER A 76 12.69 -8.68 -1.04
CA SER A 76 12.28 -8.04 -2.30
C SER A 76 12.80 -6.60 -2.38
N ALA A 77 13.40 -6.21 -3.51
CA ALA A 77 13.80 -4.82 -3.77
C ALA A 77 12.64 -3.82 -3.57
N ALA A 78 11.41 -4.23 -3.91
CA ALA A 78 10.20 -3.45 -3.66
C ALA A 78 9.95 -3.21 -2.16
N GLN A 79 10.14 -4.24 -1.31
CA GLN A 79 9.94 -4.14 0.13
C GLN A 79 11.01 -3.26 0.78
N LEU A 80 12.27 -3.40 0.36
CA LEU A 80 13.37 -2.54 0.81
C LEU A 80 13.11 -1.07 0.46
N ALA A 81 12.64 -0.80 -0.76
CA ALA A 81 12.29 0.55 -1.17
C ALA A 81 11.10 1.11 -0.39
N LEU A 82 10.10 0.28 -0.08
CA LEU A 82 8.96 0.67 0.77
C LEU A 82 9.42 1.11 2.16
N ILE A 83 10.34 0.37 2.77
CA ILE A 83 10.91 0.69 4.08
C ILE A 83 11.66 2.04 4.01
N ARG A 84 12.55 2.21 3.03
CA ARG A 84 13.32 3.46 2.86
C ARG A 84 12.42 4.69 2.65
N VAL A 85 11.35 4.53 1.88
CA VAL A 85 10.36 5.59 1.67
C VAL A 85 9.66 5.94 2.98
N PHE A 86 9.26 4.94 3.78
CA PHE A 86 8.66 5.20 5.08
C PHE A 86 9.62 5.87 6.06
N GLU A 87 10.85 5.41 6.15
CA GLU A 87 11.88 6.02 7.00
C GLU A 87 12.05 7.51 6.64
N ARG A 88 12.15 7.84 5.35
CA ARG A 88 12.25 9.24 4.91
C ARG A 88 11.01 10.08 5.27
N MET A 89 9.81 9.52 5.15
CA MET A 89 8.59 10.25 5.54
C MET A 89 8.57 10.55 7.04
N VAL A 90 9.07 9.63 7.87
CA VAL A 90 9.16 9.80 9.33
C VAL A 90 10.25 10.80 9.73
N GLU A 91 11.40 10.79 9.03
CA GLU A 91 12.47 11.78 9.22
C GLU A 91 11.94 13.19 8.98
N ASN A 92 11.22 13.40 7.87
CA ASN A 92 10.63 14.70 7.53
C ASN A 92 9.62 15.18 8.60
N ASP A 93 8.85 14.26 9.20
CA ASP A 93 7.94 14.59 10.31
C ASP A 93 8.68 15.10 11.56
N ASN A 94 9.91 14.63 11.81
CA ASN A 94 10.70 15.04 12.97
C ASN A 94 11.40 16.39 12.75
N GLU A 95 11.82 16.69 11.52
CA GLU A 95 12.45 17.98 11.18
C GLU A 95 11.46 19.16 11.34
N GLU A 96 10.21 18.97 10.92
CA GLU A 96 9.13 19.97 11.10
C GLU A 96 8.69 20.14 12.57
N ASN A 97 8.82 19.09 13.40
CA ASN A 97 8.35 19.07 14.79
C ASN A 97 9.43 19.36 15.85
N SER A 98 10.59 19.90 15.47
CA SER A 98 11.68 20.27 16.40
C SER A 98 11.28 21.23 17.54
N ASN A 99 10.07 21.79 17.52
CA ASN A 99 9.48 22.63 18.59
C ASN A 99 8.26 22.01 19.32
N LYS A 100 7.89 20.74 19.08
CA LYS A 100 6.71 20.10 19.70
C LYS A 100 7.14 18.87 20.52
N SER A 101 6.71 18.87 21.79
CA SER A 101 6.97 17.84 22.81
C SER A 101 6.86 16.40 22.26
N LEU A 102 7.83 15.54 22.64
CA LEU A 102 8.02 14.10 22.33
C LEU A 102 6.83 13.15 22.62
N ASN A 103 5.65 13.68 22.89
CA ASN A 103 4.50 12.90 23.32
C ASN A 103 3.43 12.93 22.21
N SER A 104 3.33 11.83 21.45
CA SER A 104 2.18 11.41 20.62
C SER A 104 2.10 11.79 19.12
N SER A 105 3.21 11.86 18.38
CA SER A 105 3.10 11.70 16.92
C SER A 105 2.91 10.22 16.59
N SER A 106 1.68 9.77 16.38
CA SER A 106 1.42 8.44 15.83
C SER A 106 1.99 8.39 14.41
N VAL A 107 3.11 7.69 14.22
CA VAL A 107 3.64 7.37 12.90
C VAL A 107 2.66 6.41 12.23
N GLY A 108 2.08 6.84 11.12
CA GLY A 108 1.09 6.08 10.37
C GLY A 108 1.37 6.15 8.88
N CYS A 109 0.93 5.13 8.15
CA CYS A 109 1.00 5.09 6.70
C CYS A 109 -0.38 4.84 6.11
N LYS A 110 -0.61 5.32 4.89
CA LYS A 110 -1.84 5.03 4.15
C LYS A 110 -1.48 4.41 2.81
N LEU A 111 -1.71 3.11 2.70
CA LEU A 111 -1.46 2.32 1.48
C LEU A 111 -2.71 2.29 0.60
N LEU A 112 -2.50 2.37 -0.72
CA LEU A 112 -3.53 2.19 -1.74
C LEU A 112 -3.45 0.77 -2.32
N ALA A 113 -4.38 -0.08 -1.92
CA ALA A 113 -4.46 -1.46 -2.40
C ALA A 113 -5.61 -1.61 -3.41
N PRO A 114 -5.41 -2.32 -4.53
CA PRO A 114 -6.52 -2.68 -5.40
C PRO A 114 -7.59 -3.46 -4.60
N SER A 115 -8.86 -3.11 -4.74
CA SER A 115 -9.96 -3.70 -3.94
C SER A 115 -9.96 -5.23 -3.98
N TYR A 116 -9.61 -5.82 -5.13
CA TYR A 116 -9.57 -7.28 -5.29
C TYR A 116 -8.43 -7.96 -4.51
N GLN A 117 -7.40 -7.22 -4.06
CA GLN A 117 -6.28 -7.74 -3.27
C GLN A 117 -6.50 -7.57 -1.76
N VAL A 118 -7.30 -6.58 -1.34
CA VAL A 118 -7.58 -6.27 0.08
C VAL A 118 -8.12 -7.48 0.84
N GLY A 119 -8.95 -8.30 0.19
CA GLY A 119 -9.46 -9.55 0.79
C GLY A 119 -8.35 -10.53 1.24
N ARG A 120 -7.15 -10.46 0.66
CA ARG A 120 -5.98 -11.26 1.08
C ARG A 120 -5.39 -10.77 2.40
N VAL A 121 -5.36 -9.45 2.60
CA VAL A 121 -4.92 -8.82 3.86
C VAL A 121 -5.93 -9.08 4.96
N LEU A 122 -7.23 -8.93 4.66
CA LEU A 122 -8.29 -9.22 5.63
C LEU A 122 -8.31 -10.70 6.03
N GLY A 123 -8.23 -11.60 5.04
CA GLY A 123 -8.37 -13.03 5.26
C GLY A 123 -9.78 -13.44 5.68
N ARG A 124 -9.99 -14.75 5.82
CA ARG A 124 -11.32 -15.30 6.15
C ARG A 124 -11.77 -14.85 7.54
N GLY A 125 -12.84 -14.07 7.60
CA GLY A 125 -13.38 -13.53 8.85
C GLY A 125 -12.45 -12.55 9.56
N GLY A 126 -11.51 -11.91 8.84
CA GLY A 126 -10.58 -10.93 9.42
C GLY A 126 -9.35 -11.54 10.12
N LYS A 127 -9.19 -12.87 10.12
CA LYS A 127 -8.13 -13.55 10.88
C LYS A 127 -6.70 -13.16 10.50
N ILE A 128 -6.46 -12.85 9.22
CA ILE A 128 -5.11 -12.50 8.76
C ILE A 128 -4.76 -11.11 9.25
N VAL A 129 -5.63 -10.11 9.05
CA VAL A 129 -5.38 -8.75 9.54
C VAL A 129 -5.33 -8.70 11.06
N GLU A 130 -6.11 -9.52 11.77
CA GLU A 130 -6.01 -9.64 13.23
C GLU A 130 -4.66 -10.20 13.68
N LYS A 131 -4.17 -11.24 13.01
CA LYS A 131 -2.82 -11.77 13.25
C LYS A 131 -1.76 -10.71 13.01
N ILE A 132 -1.84 -9.97 11.89
CA ILE A 132 -0.88 -8.89 11.58
C ILE A 132 -0.91 -7.82 12.68
N ARG A 133 -2.09 -7.39 13.14
CA ARG A 133 -2.22 -6.44 14.27
C ARG A 133 -1.58 -6.95 15.55
N GLN A 134 -1.76 -8.23 15.88
CA GLN A 134 -1.18 -8.86 17.07
C GLN A 134 0.35 -8.95 16.99
N GLU A 135 0.89 -9.37 15.83
CA GLU A 135 2.33 -9.56 15.65
C GLU A 135 3.09 -8.22 15.52
N SER A 136 2.50 -7.23 14.85
CA SER A 136 3.12 -5.91 14.65
C SER A 136 2.86 -4.91 15.77
N GLY A 137 1.79 -5.10 16.54
CA GLY A 137 1.27 -4.08 17.47
C GLY A 137 0.64 -2.86 16.78
N ALA A 138 0.58 -2.81 15.45
CA ALA A 138 0.06 -1.67 14.70
C ALA A 138 -1.47 -1.62 14.73
N GLN A 139 -2.02 -0.40 14.76
CA GLN A 139 -3.44 -0.18 14.52
C GLN A 139 -3.72 -0.20 13.02
N ILE A 140 -4.28 -1.31 12.52
CA ILE A 140 -4.61 -1.44 11.09
C ILE A 140 -6.11 -1.26 10.86
N ARG A 141 -6.50 -0.45 9.89
CA ARG A 141 -7.84 -0.15 9.40
C ARG A 141 -7.87 -0.32 7.89
N VAL A 142 -8.97 -0.86 7.39
CA VAL A 142 -9.27 -0.90 5.96
C VAL A 142 -10.49 -0.02 5.76
N SER A 143 -10.31 1.11 5.09
CA SER A 143 -11.38 2.10 4.95
C SER A 143 -12.32 1.70 3.81
N PRO A 144 -13.65 1.65 4.06
CA PRO A 144 -14.63 1.49 2.99
C PRO A 144 -14.54 2.65 1.99
N LYS A 145 -15.05 2.41 0.78
CA LYS A 145 -14.98 3.31 -0.38
C LYS A 145 -15.68 4.67 -0.20
N ASP A 146 -16.49 4.82 0.85
CA ASP A 146 -17.48 5.91 0.98
C ASP A 146 -17.11 6.98 2.03
N HIS A 147 -15.88 6.97 2.54
CA HIS A 147 -15.39 8.03 3.42
C HIS A 147 -14.44 8.98 2.67
N SER A 148 -14.58 10.28 2.93
CA SER A 148 -13.62 11.30 2.46
C SER A 148 -12.37 11.28 3.36
N PRO A 149 -11.14 11.35 2.80
CA PRO A 149 -10.82 11.40 1.37
C PRO A 149 -11.08 10.04 0.68
N MET A 150 -11.57 10.05 -0.57
CA MET A 150 -12.01 8.82 -1.26
C MET A 150 -10.86 8.15 -2.02
N PRO A 151 -10.62 6.84 -1.89
CA PRO A 151 -9.59 6.17 -2.66
C PRO A 151 -9.89 6.26 -4.18
N PRO A 152 -8.87 6.21 -5.05
CA PRO A 152 -9.10 6.16 -6.50
C PRO A 152 -10.02 4.99 -6.90
N PRO A 153 -10.74 5.09 -8.03
CA PRO A 153 -11.64 4.02 -8.47
C PRO A 153 -10.93 2.67 -8.59
N GLY A 154 -11.46 1.66 -7.88
CA GLY A 154 -10.89 0.31 -7.86
C GLY A 154 -9.89 0.04 -6.74
N ASP A 155 -9.62 1.03 -5.89
CA ASP A 155 -8.74 0.92 -4.74
C ASP A 155 -9.47 1.03 -3.40
N GLU A 156 -8.80 0.64 -2.33
CA GLU A 156 -9.17 0.86 -0.93
C GLU A 156 -7.93 1.28 -0.13
N PHE A 157 -8.16 2.00 0.96
CA PHE A 157 -7.09 2.36 1.89
C PHE A 157 -6.84 1.26 2.92
N ILE A 158 -5.56 1.02 3.19
CA ILE A 158 -5.07 0.25 4.33
C ILE A 158 -4.17 1.17 5.16
N GLN A 159 -4.48 1.41 6.43
CA GLN A 159 -3.76 2.35 7.30
C GLN A 159 -3.69 1.91 8.75
#